data_AF-A0A957CPY0-F1
#
_entry.id   AF-A0A957CPY0-F1
#
_cell.length_a   1.000
_cell.length_b   1.000
_cell.length_c   1.000
_cell.angle_alpha   90.00
_cell.angle_beta   90.00
_cell.angle_gamma   90.00
#
_symmetry.space_group_name_H-M   'P 1'
#
loop_
_entity.id
_entity.type
_entity.pdbx_description
1 polymer ?
#
loop_
_entity_poly.entity_id
_entity_poly.type
_entity_poly.pdbx_seq_one_letter_code
_entity_poly.pdbx_strand_id
1 'polypeptide(L)'
;MSHESNKNQKSLLEHLILSALGWPWVEYLAAGWKLAHKLWRGLADEGMYEVLAYETTLELKDKRGVNAQFSKRQKVKYLQNSIIAYQDQAWGDGEILLDYSCSPGVEVDRYRPGHKTYILISLREEKKKGDVDEFFIEWGMRDGFVRSKEQWGTEISHRTKHLKLHIIFPKTRPPIQAWLIEHMRQRKHLLEKETMQLPDGRWLVQWETKKPRLHEVYILKWEW
;
A
#
# COMPACT_ATOMS: atom_id res chain seq x y z
N MET A 1 -30.16 0.26 -70.57
CA MET A 1 -31.04 -0.13 -69.44
C MET A 1 -30.20 -0.29 -68.17
N SER A 2 -29.69 0.81 -67.59
CA SER A 2 -28.80 0.72 -66.41
C SER A 2 -28.71 2.03 -65.60
N HIS A 3 -29.78 2.84 -65.58
CA HIS A 3 -29.78 4.12 -64.85
C HIS A 3 -30.84 4.27 -63.75
N GLU A 4 -31.71 3.28 -63.52
CA GLU A 4 -32.76 3.35 -62.49
C GLU A 4 -32.41 2.68 -61.14
N SER A 5 -31.37 1.84 -61.09
CA SER A 5 -31.05 1.06 -59.88
C SER A 5 -30.38 1.88 -58.75
N ASN A 6 -29.70 2.99 -59.08
CA ASN A 6 -28.84 3.71 -58.14
C ASN A 6 -29.59 4.74 -57.25
N LYS A 7 -30.79 5.18 -57.64
CA LYS A 7 -31.60 6.10 -56.81
C LYS A 7 -32.29 5.39 -55.64
N ASN A 8 -32.63 4.11 -55.81
CA ASN A 8 -33.39 3.37 -54.80
C ASN A 8 -32.52 2.92 -53.60
N GLN A 9 -31.22 2.69 -53.82
CA GLN A 9 -30.28 2.35 -52.75
C GLN A 9 -29.94 3.52 -51.83
N LYS A 10 -29.82 4.75 -52.37
CA LYS A 10 -29.58 5.96 -51.54
C LYS A 10 -30.77 6.29 -50.64
N SER A 11 -31.99 6.12 -51.16
CA SER A 11 -33.23 6.35 -50.40
C SER A 11 -33.41 5.39 -49.22
N LEU A 12 -33.05 4.10 -49.39
CA LEU A 12 -33.12 3.11 -48.32
C LEU A 12 -32.08 3.33 -47.21
N LEU A 13 -30.86 3.75 -47.57
CA LEU A 13 -29.83 4.11 -46.58
C LEU A 13 -30.19 5.39 -45.83
N GLU A 14 -30.74 6.41 -46.51
CA GLU A 14 -31.20 7.65 -45.87
C GLU A 14 -32.38 7.39 -44.92
N HIS A 15 -33.31 6.51 -45.29
CA HIS A 15 -34.41 6.11 -44.40
C HIS A 15 -33.97 5.26 -43.20
N LEU A 16 -32.96 4.39 -43.36
CA LEU A 16 -32.39 3.60 -42.26
C LEU A 16 -31.59 4.48 -41.29
N ILE A 17 -30.88 5.49 -41.79
CA ILE A 17 -30.12 6.44 -40.96
C ILE A 17 -31.07 7.38 -40.20
N LEU A 18 -32.13 7.88 -40.85
CA LEU A 18 -33.13 8.74 -40.20
C LEU A 18 -33.98 8.00 -39.17
N SER A 19 -34.29 6.71 -39.39
CA SER A 19 -35.01 5.89 -38.41
C SER A 19 -34.12 5.47 -37.23
N ALA A 20 -32.81 5.31 -37.43
CA ALA A 20 -31.87 5.03 -36.34
C ALA A 20 -31.57 6.25 -35.45
N LEU A 21 -31.62 7.47 -35.98
CA LEU A 21 -31.31 8.72 -35.26
C LEU A 21 -32.47 9.29 -34.44
N GLY A 22 -33.72 8.90 -34.72
CA GLY A 22 -34.92 9.42 -34.06
C GLY A 22 -35.45 8.58 -32.89
N TRP A 23 -34.72 7.55 -32.46
CA TRP A 23 -35.27 6.48 -31.65
C TRP A 23 -34.67 6.48 -30.21
N PRO A 24 -35.47 6.31 -29.14
CA PRO A 24 -35.05 6.47 -27.74
C PRO A 24 -33.89 5.59 -27.27
N TRP A 25 -33.56 4.51 -28.01
CA TRP A 25 -32.48 3.60 -27.64
C TRP A 25 -31.09 4.25 -27.69
N VAL A 26 -30.87 5.32 -28.46
CA VAL A 26 -29.60 6.06 -28.47
C VAL A 26 -29.36 6.74 -27.12
N GLU A 27 -30.41 7.30 -26.51
CA GLU A 27 -30.33 7.88 -25.16
C GLU A 27 -30.08 6.81 -24.10
N TYR A 28 -30.74 5.64 -24.21
CA TYR A 28 -30.50 4.51 -23.30
C TYR A 28 -29.09 3.93 -23.44
N LEU A 29 -28.53 3.87 -24.65
CA LEU A 29 -27.13 3.44 -24.86
C LEU A 29 -26.13 4.48 -24.33
N ALA A 30 -26.38 5.77 -24.54
CA ALA A 30 -25.52 6.83 -24.00
C ALA A 30 -25.57 6.86 -22.46
N ALA A 31 -26.75 6.64 -21.86
CA ALA A 31 -26.91 6.51 -20.41
C ALA A 31 -26.23 5.23 -19.89
N GLY A 32 -26.40 4.10 -20.58
CA GLY A 32 -25.73 2.84 -20.27
C GLY A 32 -24.21 2.93 -20.34
N TRP A 33 -23.67 3.61 -21.36
CA TRP A 33 -22.23 3.87 -21.51
C TRP A 33 -21.70 4.78 -20.42
N LYS A 34 -22.43 5.85 -20.03
CA LYS A 34 -22.05 6.71 -18.91
C LYS A 34 -22.02 5.96 -17.58
N LEU A 35 -22.99 5.07 -17.34
CA LEU A 35 -23.02 4.19 -16.16
C LEU A 35 -21.88 3.18 -16.18
N ALA A 36 -21.64 2.51 -17.30
CA ALA A 36 -20.52 1.59 -17.47
C ALA A 36 -19.17 2.29 -17.30
N HIS A 37 -19.01 3.49 -17.85
CA HIS A 37 -17.78 4.26 -17.73
C HIS A 37 -17.58 4.80 -16.30
N LYS A 38 -18.65 5.17 -15.60
CA LYS A 38 -18.60 5.57 -14.18
C LYS A 38 -18.27 4.39 -13.26
N LEU A 39 -18.82 3.21 -13.55
CA LEU A 39 -18.48 1.96 -12.86
C LEU A 39 -17.02 1.54 -13.16
N TRP A 40 -16.55 1.70 -14.39
CA TRP A 40 -15.15 1.46 -14.74
C TRP A 40 -14.19 2.44 -14.08
N ARG A 41 -14.53 3.74 -13.99
CA ARG A 41 -13.72 4.72 -13.26
C ARG A 41 -13.67 4.42 -11.76
N GLY A 42 -14.76 3.94 -11.16
CA GLY A 42 -14.79 3.48 -9.77
C GLY A 42 -13.96 2.21 -9.51
N LEU A 43 -13.77 1.36 -10.54
CA LEU A 43 -12.85 0.22 -10.50
C LEU A 43 -11.38 0.63 -10.76
N ALA A 44 -11.18 1.77 -11.41
CA ALA A 44 -9.90 2.28 -11.89
C ALA A 44 -9.21 3.26 -10.95
N ASP A 45 -9.67 3.41 -9.70
CA ASP A 45 -8.86 4.09 -8.69
C ASP A 45 -7.73 3.13 -8.26
N GLU A 46 -6.69 3.07 -9.09
CA GLU A 46 -5.49 2.28 -8.85
C GLU A 46 -4.58 2.93 -7.79
N GLY A 47 -4.91 4.16 -7.38
CA GLY A 47 -4.08 5.03 -6.56
C GLY A 47 -2.98 5.72 -7.36
N MET A 48 -2.23 6.63 -6.73
CA MET A 48 -1.08 7.29 -7.37
C MET A 48 0.11 6.31 -7.58
N TYR A 49 0.15 5.25 -6.78
CA TYR A 49 1.27 4.32 -6.65
C TYR A 49 0.80 2.87 -6.53
N GLU A 50 1.56 1.95 -7.13
CA GLU A 50 1.52 0.52 -6.85
C GLU A 50 2.78 0.11 -6.09
N VAL A 51 2.64 -0.64 -5.01
CA VAL A 51 3.78 -1.13 -4.22
C VAL A 51 4.15 -2.52 -4.70
N LEU A 52 5.31 -2.66 -5.33
CA LEU A 52 5.80 -3.93 -5.87
C LEU A 52 6.35 -4.84 -4.77
N ALA A 53 7.05 -4.26 -3.79
CA ALA A 53 7.56 -4.96 -2.62
C ALA A 53 7.55 -4.02 -1.42
N TYR A 54 7.08 -4.51 -0.28
CA TYR A 54 7.06 -3.79 0.98
C TYR A 54 7.67 -4.68 2.05
N GLU A 55 8.85 -4.31 2.53
CA GLU A 55 9.57 -4.97 3.61
C GLU A 55 9.72 -4.01 4.78
N THR A 56 9.50 -4.52 5.99
CA THR A 56 9.66 -3.74 7.23
C THR A 56 10.33 -4.59 8.27
N THR A 57 11.21 -3.97 9.04
CA THR A 57 11.93 -4.59 10.14
C THR A 57 11.81 -3.71 11.38
N LEU A 58 11.26 -4.30 12.44
CA LEU A 58 11.34 -3.75 13.79
C LEU A 58 12.45 -4.48 14.55
N GLU A 59 13.48 -3.77 14.98
CA GLU A 59 14.55 -4.32 15.78
C GLU A 59 14.47 -3.79 17.22
N LEU A 60 14.22 -4.69 18.17
CA LEU A 60 14.19 -4.40 19.60
C LEU A 60 15.63 -4.48 20.13
N LYS A 61 16.19 -3.34 20.55
CA LYS A 61 17.63 -3.20 20.84
C LYS A 61 18.00 -3.65 22.25
N ASP A 62 17.07 -3.61 23.19
CA ASP A 62 17.33 -3.97 24.58
C ASP A 62 16.24 -4.83 25.20
N LYS A 63 16.63 -5.55 26.26
CA LYS A 63 15.74 -6.47 26.98
C LYS A 63 14.55 -5.80 27.65
N ARG A 64 14.54 -4.49 27.86
CA ARG A 64 13.39 -3.80 28.48
C ARG A 64 12.39 -3.31 27.42
N GLY A 65 12.75 -3.35 26.14
CA GLY A 65 11.94 -2.81 25.05
C GLY A 65 11.92 -1.27 25.05
N VAL A 66 12.91 -0.65 25.68
CA VAL A 66 13.01 0.81 25.78
C VAL A 66 13.48 1.40 24.46
N ASN A 67 14.44 0.79 23.78
CA ASN A 67 14.96 1.27 22.50
C ASN A 67 14.62 0.28 21.39
N ALA A 68 14.13 0.80 20.28
CA ALA A 68 13.92 0.04 19.06
C ALA A 68 14.34 0.85 17.84
N GLN A 69 14.70 0.15 16.78
CA GLN A 69 14.93 0.72 15.45
C GLN A 69 13.88 0.17 14.50
N PHE A 70 13.26 1.04 13.73
CA PHE A 70 12.42 0.66 12.62
C PHE A 70 13.14 0.93 11.31
N SER A 71 13.04 0.00 10.37
CA SER A 71 13.45 0.21 8.99
C SER A 71 12.41 -0.33 8.02
N LYS A 72 12.28 0.34 6.90
CA LYS A 72 11.28 0.10 5.86
C LYS A 72 11.96 0.21 4.51
N ARG A 73 11.76 -0.83 3.69
CA ARG A 73 12.18 -0.87 2.29
C ARG A 73 10.94 -1.04 1.42
N GLN A 74 10.68 -0.10 0.52
CA GLN A 74 9.46 -0.13 -0.29
C GLN A 74 9.77 0.18 -1.75
N LYS A 75 9.56 -0.80 -2.63
CA LYS A 75 9.68 -0.65 -4.08
C LYS A 75 8.34 -0.22 -4.66
N VAL A 76 8.30 0.97 -5.24
CA VAL A 76 7.07 1.66 -5.67
C VAL A 76 7.12 1.93 -7.16
N LYS A 77 6.03 1.61 -7.87
CA LYS A 77 5.80 1.97 -9.27
C LYS A 77 4.78 3.10 -9.35
N TYR A 78 5.12 4.15 -10.08
CA TYR A 78 4.24 5.31 -10.29
C TYR A 78 3.16 5.00 -11.34
N LEU A 79 1.90 5.31 -11.03
CA LEU A 79 0.76 5.02 -11.91
C LEU A 79 0.28 6.24 -12.71
N GLN A 80 0.81 7.42 -12.39
CA GLN A 80 0.54 8.68 -13.07
C GLN A 80 1.82 9.50 -13.29
N ASN A 81 1.73 10.53 -14.15
CA ASN A 81 2.81 11.47 -14.38
C ASN A 81 2.81 12.58 -13.31
N SER A 82 3.88 13.36 -13.29
CA SER A 82 4.00 14.58 -12.48
C SER A 82 3.92 14.34 -10.97
N ILE A 83 4.45 13.21 -10.52
CA ILE A 83 4.64 12.94 -9.10
C ILE A 83 5.92 13.63 -8.63
N ILE A 84 5.81 14.47 -7.62
CA ILE A 84 6.94 15.19 -7.03
C ILE A 84 7.14 14.90 -5.54
N ALA A 85 6.20 14.19 -4.91
CA ALA A 85 6.22 13.91 -3.49
C ALA A 85 5.65 12.53 -3.18
N TYR A 86 6.16 11.92 -2.11
CA TYR A 86 5.70 10.66 -1.55
C TYR A 86 5.23 10.90 -0.10
N GLN A 87 4.21 10.18 0.33
CA GLN A 87 3.67 10.31 1.69
C GLN A 87 3.94 9.03 2.46
N ASP A 88 4.71 9.14 3.54
CA ASP A 88 4.91 8.06 4.51
C ASP A 88 4.02 8.27 5.74
N GLN A 89 3.86 7.23 6.55
CA GLN A 89 3.03 7.27 7.75
C GLN A 89 3.64 6.44 8.89
N ALA A 90 3.52 6.97 10.11
CA ALA A 90 3.95 6.30 11.33
C ALA A 90 2.95 6.52 12.46
N TRP A 91 2.84 5.53 13.34
CA TRP A 91 2.08 5.59 14.59
C TRP A 91 2.69 4.62 15.60
N GLY A 92 2.48 4.88 16.88
CA GLY A 92 2.99 4.03 17.95
C GLY A 92 2.86 4.68 19.31
N ASP A 93 3.09 3.87 20.34
CA ASP A 93 3.27 4.32 21.72
C ASP A 93 4.72 4.85 21.90
N GLY A 94 4.95 5.65 22.93
CA GLY A 94 6.27 6.20 23.24
C GLY A 94 6.70 7.34 22.32
N GLU A 95 8.01 7.58 22.26
CA GLU A 95 8.65 8.55 21.39
C GLU A 95 9.06 7.85 20.08
N ILE A 96 8.54 8.31 18.94
CA ILE A 96 8.76 7.69 17.62
C ILE A 96 9.35 8.71 16.65
N LEU A 97 9.83 8.23 15.50
CA LEU A 97 10.45 9.06 14.46
C LEU A 97 11.74 9.78 14.94
N LEU A 98 12.45 9.19 15.91
CA LEU A 98 13.77 9.65 16.33
C LEU A 98 14.75 9.43 15.18
N ASP A 99 15.58 10.44 14.89
CA ASP A 99 16.60 10.36 13.84
C ASP A 99 16.06 9.84 12.50
N TYR A 100 14.82 10.22 12.16
CA TYR A 100 14.17 9.80 10.93
C TYR A 100 15.02 10.14 9.71
N SER A 101 15.21 9.17 8.83
CA SER A 101 15.89 9.35 7.56
C SER A 101 15.12 8.65 6.44
N CYS A 102 15.22 9.20 5.23
CA CYS A 102 14.59 8.62 4.04
C CYS A 102 15.46 8.81 2.79
N SER A 103 15.40 7.85 1.88
CA SER A 103 15.98 7.94 0.54
C SER A 103 15.19 7.05 -0.43
N PRO A 104 14.91 7.47 -1.68
CA PRO A 104 15.20 8.78 -2.24
C PRO A 104 14.31 9.88 -1.65
N GLY A 105 14.72 11.12 -1.89
CA GLY A 105 14.00 12.30 -1.46
C GLY A 105 14.42 12.83 -0.09
N VAL A 106 13.71 13.84 0.38
CA VAL A 106 13.96 14.51 1.66
C VAL A 106 12.62 14.81 2.31
N GLU A 107 12.53 14.58 3.61
CA GLU A 107 11.41 15.05 4.41
C GLU A 107 11.27 16.58 4.30
N VAL A 108 10.06 17.05 4.00
CA VAL A 108 9.75 18.48 3.89
C VAL A 108 8.65 18.94 4.83
N ASP A 109 7.85 18.03 5.38
CA ASP A 109 6.82 18.36 6.37
C ASP A 109 6.39 17.14 7.20
N ARG A 110 5.87 17.37 8.41
CA ARG A 110 5.20 16.37 9.25
C ARG A 110 3.94 16.96 9.86
N TYR A 111 2.83 16.23 9.76
CA TYR A 111 1.57 16.62 10.38
C TYR A 111 0.82 15.42 10.94
N ARG A 112 -0.01 15.64 11.95
CA ARG A 112 -0.67 14.57 12.72
C ARG A 112 -2.18 14.80 12.85
N PRO A 113 -2.98 14.41 11.84
CA PRO A 113 -4.43 14.39 11.97
C PRO A 113 -4.83 13.12 12.73
N GLY A 114 -5.13 13.28 14.03
CA GLY A 114 -5.52 12.17 14.90
C GLY A 114 -4.33 11.36 15.41
N HIS A 115 -4.38 10.03 15.27
CA HIS A 115 -3.40 9.14 15.89
C HIS A 115 -2.16 8.86 15.03
N LYS A 116 -2.23 9.07 13.71
CA LYS A 116 -1.13 8.84 12.76
C LYS A 116 -0.38 10.14 12.46
N THR A 117 0.93 10.04 12.37
CA THR A 117 1.80 11.09 11.82
C THR A 117 2.04 10.79 10.35
N TYR A 118 1.75 11.77 9.49
CA TYR A 118 2.07 11.77 8.08
C TYR A 118 3.36 12.53 7.86
N ILE A 119 4.18 12.02 6.95
CA ILE A 119 5.49 12.57 6.62
C ILE A 119 5.50 12.80 5.12
N LEU A 120 5.66 14.06 4.72
CA LEU A 120 5.74 14.45 3.32
C LEU A 120 7.19 14.40 2.87
N ILE A 121 7.49 13.56 1.89
CA ILE A 121 8.82 13.39 1.30
C ILE A 121 8.83 14.03 -0.08
N SER A 122 9.67 15.04 -0.29
CA SER A 122 9.91 15.60 -1.62
C SER A 122 10.89 14.71 -2.38
N LEU A 123 10.52 14.30 -3.60
CA LEU A 123 11.36 13.43 -4.45
C LEU A 123 12.52 14.17 -5.11
N ARG A 124 12.54 15.51 -5.06
CA ARG A 124 13.52 16.40 -5.70
C ARG A 124 13.57 16.32 -7.23
N GLU A 125 12.75 15.46 -7.84
CA GLU A 125 12.56 15.33 -9.27
C GLU A 125 11.11 14.93 -9.58
N GLU A 126 10.70 15.18 -10.83
CA GLU A 126 9.38 14.79 -11.31
C GLU A 126 9.43 13.35 -11.84
N LYS A 127 8.61 12.47 -11.27
CA LYS A 127 8.46 11.07 -11.71
C LYS A 127 7.34 10.94 -12.73
N LYS A 128 7.56 10.06 -13.70
CA LYS A 128 6.62 9.73 -14.77
C LYS A 128 5.92 8.41 -14.48
N LYS A 129 4.78 8.21 -15.14
CA LYS A 129 4.06 6.94 -15.09
C LYS A 129 4.96 5.81 -15.55
N GLY A 130 5.06 4.76 -14.74
CA GLY A 130 5.87 3.58 -15.02
C GLY A 130 7.25 3.60 -14.39
N ASP A 131 7.73 4.77 -13.94
CA ASP A 131 8.98 4.87 -13.17
C ASP A 131 8.87 4.03 -11.89
N VAL A 132 10.03 3.60 -11.38
CA VAL A 132 10.12 2.79 -10.17
C VAL A 132 11.20 3.35 -9.27
N ASP A 133 10.84 3.62 -8.02
CA ASP A 133 11.78 3.94 -6.96
C ASP A 133 11.78 2.86 -5.88
N GLU A 134 12.86 2.82 -5.12
CA GLU A 134 12.98 1.99 -3.93
C GLU A 134 13.30 2.89 -2.73
N PHE A 135 12.31 3.04 -1.86
CA PHE A 135 12.43 3.84 -0.64
C PHE A 135 13.07 3.02 0.47
N PHE A 136 14.04 3.62 1.13
CA PHE A 136 14.67 3.19 2.38
C PHE A 136 14.33 4.26 3.41
N ILE A 137 13.58 3.87 4.43
CA ILE A 137 13.13 4.75 5.49
C ILE A 137 13.48 4.10 6.82
N GLU A 138 13.99 4.86 7.76
CA GLU A 138 14.35 4.36 9.09
C GLU A 138 14.13 5.42 10.17
N TRP A 139 13.88 4.95 11.38
CA TRP A 139 13.83 5.81 12.57
C TRP A 139 14.01 4.99 13.85
N GLY A 140 14.48 5.65 14.90
CA GLY A 140 14.48 5.15 16.25
C GLY A 140 13.14 5.34 16.97
N MET A 141 12.92 4.50 17.98
CA MET A 141 11.78 4.57 18.89
C MET A 141 12.27 4.40 20.33
N ARG A 142 11.66 5.14 21.25
CA ARG A 142 11.93 5.06 22.69
C ARG A 142 10.65 4.82 23.48
N ASP A 143 10.72 3.93 24.47
CA ASP A 143 9.64 3.53 25.39
C ASP A 143 8.38 2.97 24.70
N GLY A 144 8.55 2.39 23.50
CA GLY A 144 7.44 1.86 22.69
C GLY A 144 7.03 0.42 22.99
N PHE A 145 7.88 -0.40 23.63
CA PHE A 145 7.69 -1.86 23.75
C PHE A 145 7.97 -2.42 25.16
N VAL A 146 7.57 -1.68 26.20
CA VAL A 146 7.92 -1.95 27.61
C VAL A 146 6.97 -2.90 28.36
N ARG A 147 5.82 -3.25 27.80
CA ARG A 147 4.80 -4.13 28.39
C ARG A 147 5.17 -5.60 28.22
N SER A 148 4.43 -6.48 28.90
CA SER A 148 4.60 -7.95 28.79
C SER A 148 4.02 -8.52 27.49
N LYS A 149 3.00 -7.86 26.93
CA LYS A 149 2.39 -8.19 25.64
C LYS A 149 2.49 -6.97 24.75
N GLU A 150 3.04 -7.15 23.57
CA GLU A 150 3.31 -6.04 22.66
C GLU A 150 2.82 -6.32 21.25
N GLN A 151 2.76 -5.25 20.46
CA GLN A 151 2.29 -5.31 19.09
C GLN A 151 2.97 -4.27 18.21
N TRP A 152 3.13 -4.61 16.94
CA TRP A 152 3.54 -3.68 15.90
C TRP A 152 2.73 -3.97 14.63
N GLY A 153 2.26 -2.90 13.97
CA GLY A 153 1.34 -3.00 12.84
C GLY A 153 1.89 -2.34 11.59
N THR A 154 1.59 -2.94 10.44
CA THR A 154 1.79 -2.35 9.11
C THR A 154 0.45 -2.27 8.38
N GLU A 155 0.09 -1.08 7.91
CA GLU A 155 -1.14 -0.82 7.17
C GLU A 155 -0.86 -0.75 5.67
N ILE A 156 -1.77 -1.32 4.88
CA ILE A 156 -1.68 -1.35 3.42
C ILE A 156 -2.55 -0.26 2.82
N SER A 157 -1.98 0.92 2.64
CA SER A 157 -2.67 2.09 2.08
C SER A 157 -2.71 2.11 0.55
N HIS A 158 -1.89 1.30 -0.10
CA HIS A 158 -1.79 1.20 -1.56
C HIS A 158 -1.82 -0.25 -2.01
N ARG A 159 -2.18 -0.49 -3.28
CA ARG A 159 -2.16 -1.84 -3.86
C ARG A 159 -0.73 -2.38 -3.75
N THR A 160 -0.57 -3.48 -3.01
CA THR A 160 0.75 -4.04 -2.70
C THR A 160 0.84 -5.47 -3.22
N LYS A 161 1.91 -5.81 -3.95
CA LYS A 161 2.15 -7.16 -4.49
C LYS A 161 2.85 -8.08 -3.53
N HIS A 162 3.72 -7.59 -2.66
CA HIS A 162 4.42 -8.43 -1.71
C HIS A 162 4.65 -7.66 -0.42
N LEU A 163 4.31 -8.29 0.70
CA LEU A 163 4.54 -7.76 2.03
C LEU A 163 5.41 -8.74 2.80
N LYS A 164 6.48 -8.24 3.42
CA LYS A 164 7.36 -8.96 4.33
C LYS A 164 7.53 -8.17 5.62
N LEU A 165 7.30 -8.82 6.74
CA LEU A 165 7.40 -8.24 8.08
C LEU A 165 8.47 -9.00 8.87
N HIS A 166 9.35 -8.27 9.53
CA HIS A 166 10.37 -8.82 10.42
C HIS A 166 10.29 -8.16 11.79
N ILE A 167 10.43 -8.95 12.84
CA ILE A 167 10.79 -8.47 14.17
C ILE A 167 12.07 -9.17 14.61
N ILE A 168 13.08 -8.38 14.97
CA ILE A 168 14.33 -8.87 15.54
C ILE A 168 14.32 -8.57 17.04
N PHE A 169 14.45 -9.61 17.84
CA PHE A 169 14.46 -9.56 19.30
C PHE A 169 15.90 -9.66 19.84
N PRO A 170 16.18 -9.04 20.99
CA PRO A 170 17.49 -9.15 21.63
C PRO A 170 17.74 -10.59 22.08
N LYS A 171 19.01 -11.05 22.02
CA LYS A 171 19.43 -12.39 22.45
C LYS A 171 18.95 -12.75 23.86
N THR A 172 18.89 -11.77 24.75
CA THR A 172 18.55 -11.95 26.17
C THR A 172 17.05 -11.97 26.47
N ARG A 173 16.19 -11.72 25.47
CA ARG A 173 14.73 -11.70 25.65
C ARG A 173 14.03 -12.11 24.34
N PRO A 174 14.08 -13.39 23.94
CA PRO A 174 13.29 -13.90 22.82
C PRO A 174 11.79 -13.80 23.13
N PRO A 175 10.92 -13.82 22.10
CA PRO A 175 9.49 -13.95 22.32
C PRO A 175 9.16 -15.37 22.80
N ILE A 176 8.24 -15.50 23.76
CA ILE A 176 7.65 -16.79 24.16
C ILE A 176 6.70 -17.27 23.07
N GLN A 177 5.91 -16.34 22.54
CA GLN A 177 4.94 -16.62 21.49
C GLN A 177 4.75 -15.39 20.61
N ALA A 178 4.54 -15.61 19.32
CA ALA A 178 4.24 -14.56 18.36
C ALA A 178 3.05 -14.95 17.48
N TRP A 179 2.22 -13.97 17.14
CA TRP A 179 1.08 -14.15 16.24
C TRP A 179 1.00 -13.02 15.24
N LEU A 180 0.49 -13.33 14.05
CA LEU A 180 0.00 -12.34 13.11
C LEU A 180 -1.51 -12.20 13.26
N ILE A 181 -1.98 -10.96 13.27
CA ILE A 181 -3.40 -10.62 13.18
C ILE A 181 -3.66 -9.85 11.90
N GLU A 182 -4.59 -10.34 11.09
CA GLU A 182 -5.22 -9.59 9.99
C GLU A 182 -6.43 -8.87 10.58
N HIS A 183 -6.28 -7.58 10.92
CA HIS A 183 -7.23 -6.85 11.75
C HIS A 183 -8.65 -6.83 11.18
N MET A 184 -8.81 -6.47 9.91
CA MET A 184 -10.12 -6.35 9.26
C MET A 184 -10.78 -7.71 9.03
N ARG A 185 -9.99 -8.77 8.83
CA ARG A 185 -10.51 -10.15 8.66
C ARG A 185 -10.69 -10.89 9.97
N GLN A 186 -10.24 -10.31 11.08
CA GLN A 186 -10.24 -10.93 12.41
C GLN A 186 -9.58 -12.32 12.40
N ARG A 187 -8.55 -12.50 11.56
CA ARG A 187 -7.79 -13.76 11.49
C ARG A 187 -6.56 -13.67 12.35
N LYS A 188 -6.26 -14.75 13.06
CA LYS A 188 -5.07 -14.89 13.90
C LYS A 188 -4.28 -16.11 13.43
N HIS A 189 -2.98 -15.92 13.20
CA HIS A 189 -2.04 -16.97 12.79
C HIS A 189 -0.94 -17.06 13.82
N LEU A 190 -0.63 -18.28 14.26
CA LEU A 190 0.50 -18.54 15.17
C LEU A 190 1.79 -18.66 14.35
N LEU A 191 2.88 -18.03 14.80
CA LEU A 191 4.15 -17.90 14.07
C LEU A 191 5.28 -18.76 14.64
N GLU A 192 5.00 -20.05 14.89
CA GLU A 192 5.98 -20.97 15.47
C GLU A 192 7.13 -21.33 14.52
N LYS A 193 6.84 -21.58 13.24
CA LYS A 193 7.84 -22.01 12.24
C LYS A 193 8.61 -20.83 11.65
N GLU A 194 8.10 -19.65 11.89
CA GLU A 194 8.55 -18.35 11.41
C GLU A 194 9.58 -17.70 12.33
N THR A 195 9.94 -18.38 13.42
CA THR A 195 10.91 -17.93 14.41
C THR A 195 12.25 -18.64 14.18
N MET A 196 13.34 -17.89 14.04
CA MET A 196 14.69 -18.45 13.89
C MET A 196 15.73 -17.64 14.64
N GLN A 197 16.82 -18.29 15.05
CA GLN A 197 17.95 -17.60 15.67
C GLN A 197 18.92 -17.11 14.59
N LEU A 198 19.36 -15.86 14.68
CA LEU A 198 20.38 -15.25 13.84
C LEU A 198 21.79 -15.68 14.29
N PRO A 199 22.82 -15.57 13.43
CA PRO A 199 24.20 -15.95 13.78
C PRO A 199 24.79 -15.23 15.00
N ASP A 200 24.31 -14.02 15.30
CA ASP A 200 24.70 -13.24 16.48
C ASP A 200 23.93 -13.62 17.77
N GLY A 201 23.01 -14.60 17.67
CA GLY A 201 22.19 -15.10 18.76
C GLY A 201 20.89 -14.33 19.01
N ARG A 202 20.61 -13.24 18.27
CA ARG A 202 19.30 -12.58 18.26
C ARG A 202 18.24 -13.48 17.63
N TRP A 203 16.97 -13.16 17.86
CA TRP A 203 15.85 -13.95 17.33
C TRP A 203 15.09 -13.15 16.28
N LEU A 204 14.79 -13.78 15.15
CA LEU A 204 14.00 -13.20 14.06
C LEU A 204 12.65 -13.91 14.01
N VAL A 205 11.57 -13.13 14.07
CA VAL A 205 10.22 -13.56 13.68
C VAL A 205 9.92 -12.92 12.33
N GLN A 206 9.58 -13.73 11.32
CA GLN A 206 9.30 -13.24 9.97
C GLN A 206 7.96 -13.72 9.43
N TRP A 207 7.26 -12.88 8.68
CA TRP A 207 6.05 -13.29 7.98
C TRP A 207 5.93 -12.60 6.63
N GLU A 208 5.36 -13.28 5.63
CA GLU A 208 5.17 -12.72 4.29
C GLU A 208 3.85 -13.11 3.62
N THR A 209 3.39 -12.27 2.67
CA THR A 209 2.26 -12.57 1.78
C THR A 209 2.43 -11.94 0.41
N LYS A 210 2.04 -12.67 -0.64
CA LYS A 210 2.13 -12.27 -2.06
C LYS A 210 0.92 -11.51 -2.60
N LYS A 211 -0.11 -11.28 -1.79
CA LYS A 211 -1.30 -10.49 -2.15
C LYS A 211 -1.89 -9.86 -0.89
N PRO A 212 -1.16 -8.97 -0.21
CA PRO A 212 -1.72 -8.26 0.92
C PRO A 212 -2.95 -7.47 0.49
N ARG A 213 -3.98 -7.46 1.33
CA ARG A 213 -5.26 -6.80 1.01
C ARG A 213 -5.14 -5.29 1.21
N LEU A 214 -5.68 -4.51 0.29
CA LEU A 214 -5.78 -3.07 0.43
C LEU A 214 -6.63 -2.70 1.66
N HIS A 215 -6.18 -1.72 2.44
CA HIS A 215 -6.73 -1.25 3.72
C HIS A 215 -6.71 -2.27 4.86
N GLU A 216 -5.97 -3.37 4.71
CA GLU A 216 -5.71 -4.31 5.80
C GLU A 216 -4.61 -3.76 6.72
N VAL A 217 -4.71 -4.10 8.01
CA VAL A 217 -3.64 -3.86 8.98
C VAL A 217 -3.13 -5.22 9.44
N TYR A 218 -1.86 -5.50 9.13
CA TYR A 218 -1.15 -6.69 9.55
C TYR A 218 -0.42 -6.38 10.85
N ILE A 219 -0.86 -6.99 11.95
CA ILE A 219 -0.35 -6.72 13.29
C ILE A 219 0.42 -7.95 13.78
N LEU A 220 1.72 -7.82 13.96
CA LEU A 220 2.51 -8.79 14.70
C LEU A 220 2.37 -8.52 16.19
N LYS A 221 1.88 -9.50 16.93
CA LYS A 221 1.77 -9.47 18.39
C LYS A 221 2.72 -10.49 18.99
N TRP A 222 3.25 -10.21 20.16
CA TRP A 222 4.07 -11.17 20.88
C TRP A 222 3.92 -11.05 22.40
N GLU A 223 4.32 -12.12 23.07
CA GLU A 223 4.53 -12.17 24.51
C GLU A 223 6.02 -12.39 24.78
N TRP A 224 6.55 -11.64 25.74
CA TRP A 224 7.94 -11.69 26.17
C TRP A 224 8.23 -12.77 27.20
#